data_AF-A0A2D6MDR6-F1
#
_entry.id   AF-A0A2D6MDR6-F1
#
_cell.length_a   1.000
_cell.length_b   1.000
_cell.length_c   1.000
_cell.angle_alpha   90.00
_cell.angle_beta   90.00
_cell.angle_gamma   90.00
#
_symmetry.space_group_name_H-M   'P 1'
#
loop_
_entity.id
_entity.type
_entity.pdbx_description
1 polymer ?
#
loop_
_entity_poly.entity_id
_entity_poly.type
_entity_poly.pdbx_seq_one_letter_code
_entity_poly.pdbx_strand_id
1 'polypeptide(L)' 'MKVGDLVRWADPGRAYFVGHLGIVVRLEQMSENAGAWIYWFDAEYEPQESWTPLECIEIMNESW' A
#
# COMPACT_ATOMS: atom_id res chain seq x y z
N MET A 1 -9.48 -3.04 5.35
CA MET A 1 -8.14 -2.47 5.60
C MET A 1 -8.10 -1.86 6.98
N LYS A 2 -7.01 -2.04 7.71
CA LYS A 2 -6.69 -1.44 9.00
C LYS A 2 -5.17 -1.21 9.11
N VAL A 3 -4.75 -0.35 10.04
CA VAL A 3 -3.33 -0.19 10.40
C VAL A 3 -2.76 -1.55 10.80
N GLY A 4 -1.58 -1.88 10.28
CA GLY A 4 -0.91 -3.15 10.47
C GLY A 4 -1.24 -4.22 9.42
N ASP A 5 -2.20 -3.98 8.52
CA ASP A 5 -2.46 -4.91 7.41
C ASP A 5 -1.25 -4.94 6.47
N LEU A 6 -0.84 -6.16 6.10
CA LEU A 6 0.12 -6.40 5.02
C LEU A 6 -0.60 -6.20 3.68
N VAL A 7 0.02 -5.43 2.80
CA VAL A 7 -0.54 -5.08 1.51
C VAL A 7 0.46 -5.24 0.39
N ARG A 8 -0.04 -5.39 -0.83
CA ARG A 8 0.74 -5.33 -2.07
C ARG A 8 0.21 -4.26 -3.00
N TRP A 9 1.09 -3.70 -3.83
CA TRP A 9 0.68 -2.84 -4.92
C TRP A 9 -0.11 -3.64 -5.97
N ALA A 10 -1.29 -3.12 -6.33
CA ALA A 10 -2.26 -3.81 -7.19
C ALA A 10 -2.52 -3.07 -8.53
N ASP A 11 -2.07 -1.82 -8.69
CA ASP A 11 -2.30 -1.06 -9.91
C ASP A 11 -1.34 -1.48 -11.05
N PRO A 12 -1.86 -2.08 -12.15
CA PRO A 12 -1.03 -2.50 -13.28
C PRO A 12 -0.51 -1.32 -14.11
N GLY A 13 -1.06 -0.12 -13.96
CA GLY A 13 -0.62 1.09 -14.65
C GLY A 13 0.80 1.52 -14.29
N ARG A 14 1.32 1.04 -13.15
CA ARG A 14 2.72 1.17 -12.76
C ARG A 14 3.34 -0.20 -12.55
N ALA A 15 3.57 -0.91 -13.66
CA ALA A 15 4.14 -2.27 -13.68
C ALA A 15 5.43 -2.42 -12.83
N TYR A 16 6.23 -1.36 -12.67
CA TYR A 16 7.43 -1.36 -11.83
C TYR A 16 7.17 -1.57 -10.34
N PHE A 17 5.94 -1.38 -9.85
CA PHE A 17 5.57 -1.58 -8.44
C PHE A 17 4.87 -2.91 -8.18
N VAL A 18 4.57 -3.70 -9.23
CA VAL A 18 3.84 -4.96 -9.10
C VAL A 18 4.65 -5.94 -8.25
N GLY A 19 4.14 -6.27 -7.06
CA GLY A 19 4.79 -7.17 -6.10
C GLY A 19 5.46 -6.46 -4.92
N HIS A 20 5.50 -5.12 -4.88
CA HIS A 20 6.00 -4.40 -3.72
C HIS A 20 5.08 -4.58 -2.53
N LEU A 21 5.67 -5.02 -1.43
CA LEU A 21 4.99 -5.28 -0.17
C LEU A 21 5.15 -4.08 0.75
N GLY A 22 4.12 -3.82 1.54
CA GLY A 22 4.17 -2.80 2.56
C GLY A 22 3.20 -3.08 3.68
N ILE A 23 3.28 -2.26 4.72
CA ILE A 23 2.36 -2.30 5.85
C ILE A 23 1.63 -0.98 5.97
N VAL A 24 0.32 -1.04 6.24
CA VAL A 24 -0.48 0.16 6.50
C VAL A 24 -0.07 0.77 7.83
N VAL A 25 0.40 2.01 7.82
CA VAL A 25 0.79 2.74 9.04
C VAL A 25 -0.26 3.75 9.48
N ARG A 26 -1.05 4.29 8.53
CA ARG A 26 -2.15 5.23 8.80
C ARG A 26 -3.19 5.17 7.70
N LEU A 27 -4.47 5.22 8.05
CA LEU A 27 -5.56 5.44 7.10
C LEU A 27 -5.84 6.95 7.04
N GLU A 28 -5.87 7.52 5.84
CA GLU A 28 -6.14 8.94 5.66
C GLU A 28 -6.84 9.20 4.32
N GLN A 29 -7.91 9.98 4.38
CA GLN A 29 -8.58 10.51 3.20
C GLN A 29 -7.91 11.81 2.76
N MET A 30 -7.47 11.88 1.51
CA MET A 30 -6.94 13.10 0.90
C MET A 30 -7.94 13.63 -0.12
N SER A 31 -8.53 14.79 0.18
CA SER A 31 -9.63 15.37 -0.60
C SER A 31 -10.81 14.39 -0.71
N GLU A 32 -11.18 13.96 -1.92
CA GLU A 32 -12.27 13.01 -2.18
C GLU A 32 -11.80 11.56 -2.29
N ASN A 33 -10.49 11.30 -2.14
CA ASN A 33 -9.91 9.97 -2.35
C ASN A 33 -9.53 9.33 -1.02
N ALA A 34 -10.08 8.14 -0.78
CA ALA A 34 -9.66 7.30 0.33
C ALA A 34 -8.31 6.66 0.01
N GLY A 35 -7.40 6.68 0.98
CA GLY A 35 -6.09 6.06 0.83
C GLY A 35 -5.48 5.65 2.17
N ALA A 36 -4.25 5.18 2.08
CA ALA A 36 -3.46 4.78 3.23
C ALA A 36 -2.02 5.23 3.06
N TRP A 37 -1.40 5.64 4.16
CA TRP A 37 0.05 5.71 4.25
C TRP A 37 0.57 4.29 4.45
N ILE A 38 1.46 3.90 3.56
CA ILE A 38 2.09 2.59 3.56
C ILE A 38 3.58 2.79 3.72
N TYR A 39 4.16 2.02 4.63
CA TYR A 39 5.60 1.83 4.67
C TYR A 39 5.93 0.66 3.75
N TRP A 40 6.49 0.97 2.59
CA TRP A 40 6.89 -0.01 1.57
C TRP A 40 8.25 -0.60 1.94
N PHE A 41 8.38 -1.92 1.80
CA PHE A 41 9.57 -2.67 2.19
C PHE A 41 10.60 -2.83 1.07
N ASP A 42 10.42 -2.14 -0.05
CA ASP A 42 11.25 -2.31 -1.24
C ASP A 42 12.73 -2.06 -0.92
N ALA A 43 13.57 -3.04 -1.26
CA ALA A 43 15.01 -2.99 -1.03
C ALA A 43 15.75 -2.24 -2.16
N GLU A 44 15.15 -2.11 -3.35
CA GLU A 44 15.78 -1.46 -4.50
C GLU A 44 15.82 0.06 -4.36
N TYR A 45 14.79 0.67 -3.75
CA TYR A 45 14.66 2.11 -3.59
C TYR A 45 14.72 2.61 -2.15
N GLU A 46 15.19 1.73 -1.25
CA GLU A 46 15.09 1.88 0.20
C GLU A 46 13.63 1.89 0.72
N PRO A 47 13.39 1.35 1.93
CA PRO A 47 12.07 1.41 2.52
C PRO A 47 11.58 2.85 2.68
N GLN A 48 10.36 3.13 2.20
CA GLN A 48 9.80 4.49 2.21
C GLN A 48 8.33 4.50 2.63
N GLU A 49 7.94 5.57 3.31
CA GLU A 49 6.54 5.85 3.62
C GLU A 49 5.92 6.73 2.53
N SER A 50 4.80 6.29 1.94
CA SER A 50 4.07 7.09 0.96
C SER A 50 2.56 6.88 1.05
N TRP A 51 1.81 7.94 0.76
CA TRP A 51 0.35 7.85 0.64
C TRP A 51 -0.02 7.18 -0.68
N THR A 52 -0.91 6.20 -0.61
CA THR A 52 -1.35 5.41 -1.76
C THR A 52 -2.88 5.30 -1.77
N PRO A 53 -3.54 5.53 -2.93
CA PRO A 53 -4.99 5.34 -3.06
C PRO A 53 -5.42 3.90 -2.78
N LEU A 54 -6.60 3.70 -2.18
CA LEU A 54 -7.09 2.37 -1.84
C LEU A 54 -7.23 1.45 -3.07
N GLU A 55 -7.59 2.00 -4.23
CA GLU A 55 -7.72 1.24 -5.48
C GLU A 55 -6.40 0.69 -6.02
N CYS A 56 -5.26 1.22 -5.58
CA CYS A 56 -3.93 0.77 -5.96
C CYS A 56 -3.35 -0.30 -5.00
N ILE A 57 -4.12 -0.73 -3.99
CA ILE A 57 -3.63 -1.57 -2.90
C ILE A 57 -4.49 -2.82 -2.76
N GLU A 58 -3.86 -3.97 -2.58
CA GLU A 58 -4.52 -5.22 -2.23
C GLU A 58 -4.04 -5.74 -0.87
N ILE A 59 -4.98 -6.11 0.00
CA ILE A 59 -4.66 -6.69 1.32
C ILE A 59 -4.27 -8.16 1.13
N MET A 60 -3.13 -8.55 1.68
CA MET A 60 -2.61 -9.92 1.53
C MET A 60 -3.09 -10.90 2.60
N ASN A 61 -3.70 -10.39 3.67
CA ASN A 61 -4.32 -11.23 4.70
C ASN A 61 -5.78 -11.48 4.33
N GLU A 62 -6.02 -12.50 3.50
CA GLU A 62 -7.30 -13.18 3.52
C GLU A 62 -7.29 -14.13 4.73
N SER A 63 -8.20 -13.87 5.66
CA SER A 63 -8.45 -14.55 6.95
C SER A 63 -8.00 -16.02 7.05
N TRP A 64 -7.33 -16.36 8.15
CA TRP A 64 -7.41 -17.71 8.75
C TRP A 64 -8.62 -17.79 9.68
#